data_AF-A0A2G6NBL6-F1
#
_entry.id   AF-A0A2G6NBL6-F1
#
_cell.length_a   1.000
_cell.length_b   1.000
_cell.length_c   1.000
_cell.angle_alpha   90.00
_cell.angle_beta   90.00
_cell.angle_gamma   90.00
#
_symmetry.space_group_name_H-M   'P 1'
#
loop_
_entity.id
_entity.type
_entity.pdbx_description
1 polymer ?
#
loop_
_entity_poly.entity_id
_entity_poly.type
_entity_poly.pdbx_seq_one_letter_code
_entity_poly.pdbx_strand_id
1 'polypeptide(L)'
;AVKDVMNGTWDNTPYWGGFEQDGVKLAPYNKTVPEEVRKKVNSAMEELKKGHDTIFAGPLYAQDGKEIVPAGSQLTDSDLLSMQVLVKGVQGQLNH
;
A
#
# COMPACT_ATOMS: atom_id res chain seq x y z
N ALA A 1 9.56 15.46 13.18
CA ALA A 1 10.01 14.78 14.42
C ALA A 1 11.01 15.62 15.23
N VAL A 2 12.30 15.72 14.88
CA VAL A 2 13.31 16.44 15.72
C VAL A 2 12.94 17.91 15.99
N LYS A 3 12.49 18.63 14.96
CA LYS A 3 12.03 20.02 15.11
C LYS A 3 10.78 20.14 15.98
N ASP A 4 9.85 19.20 15.90
CA ASP A 4 8.61 19.23 16.68
C ASP A 4 8.87 18.96 18.16
N VAL A 5 9.84 18.09 18.46
CA VAL A 5 10.33 17.86 19.83
C VAL A 5 10.96 19.13 20.37
N MET A 6 11.82 19.79 19.57
CA MET A 6 12.43 21.07 19.96
C MET A 6 11.39 22.19 20.18
N ASN A 7 10.30 22.17 19.41
CA ASN A 7 9.22 23.16 19.50
C ASN A 7 8.13 22.80 20.53
N GLY A 8 8.23 21.64 21.20
CA GLY A 8 7.22 21.16 22.15
C GLY A 8 5.87 20.79 21.52
N THR A 9 5.81 20.63 20.19
CA THR A 9 4.61 20.30 19.41
C THR A 9 4.57 18.84 18.95
N TRP A 10 5.49 18.02 19.44
CA TRP A 10 5.53 16.60 19.09
C TRP A 10 4.37 15.84 19.76
N ASP A 11 3.75 14.93 19.00
CA ASP A 11 2.73 14.00 19.47
C ASP A 11 3.05 12.55 19.08
N ASN A 12 2.31 11.60 19.65
CA ASN A 12 2.49 10.16 19.44
C ASN A 12 1.68 9.61 18.25
N THR A 13 1.31 10.44 17.28
CA THR A 13 0.49 10.02 16.14
C THR A 13 1.25 8.98 15.29
N PRO A 14 0.64 7.82 14.98
CA PRO A 14 1.23 6.86 14.07
C PRO A 14 1.50 7.48 12.70
N TYR A 15 2.72 7.29 12.18
CA TYR A 15 3.08 7.74 10.84
C TYR A 15 2.93 6.59 9.83
N TRP A 16 2.19 6.84 8.76
CA TRP A 16 2.06 5.94 7.62
C TRP A 16 2.24 6.71 6.32
N GLY A 17 3.47 6.75 5.82
CA GLY A 17 3.81 7.46 4.60
C GLY A 17 3.85 6.55 3.37
N GLY A 18 3.02 6.85 2.38
CA GLY A 18 3.06 6.25 1.06
C GLY A 18 3.98 6.98 0.07
N PHE A 19 3.65 6.92 -1.21
CA PHE A 19 4.39 7.61 -2.27
C PHE A 19 4.13 9.13 -2.29
N GLU A 20 2.98 9.61 -1.80
CA GLU A 20 2.65 11.05 -1.79
C GLU A 20 3.57 11.84 -0.84
N GLN A 21 4.03 11.17 0.22
CA GLN A 21 4.82 11.76 1.29
C GLN A 21 6.30 11.36 1.22
N ASP A 22 6.73 10.77 0.11
CA ASP A 22 8.09 10.24 -0.07
C ASP A 22 8.49 9.18 0.98
N GLY A 23 7.52 8.60 1.70
CA GLY A 23 7.73 7.51 2.66
C GLY A 23 8.11 6.20 1.98
N VAL A 24 7.68 6.01 0.72
CA VAL A 24 8.08 4.93 -0.17
C VAL A 24 8.69 5.49 -1.45
N LYS A 25 9.76 4.86 -1.94
CA LYS A 25 10.43 5.23 -3.20
C LYS A 25 10.82 4.00 -4.00
N LEU A 26 10.73 4.10 -5.32
CA LEU A 26 11.27 3.08 -6.21
C LEU A 26 12.78 3.25 -6.35
N ALA A 27 13.52 2.15 -6.19
CA ALA A 27 14.92 2.09 -6.54
C ALA A 27 15.11 2.17 -8.07
N PRO A 28 16.33 2.52 -8.55
CA PRO A 28 16.61 2.52 -9.99
C PRO A 28 16.36 1.15 -10.64
N TYR A 29 15.72 1.14 -11.81
CA TYR A 29 15.49 -0.08 -12.58
C TYR A 29 16.81 -0.69 -13.09
N ASN A 30 16.91 -2.02 -13.05
CA ASN A 30 17.97 -2.73 -13.76
C ASN A 30 17.86 -2.50 -15.28
N LYS A 31 19.00 -2.45 -15.99
CA LYS A 31 19.08 -2.29 -17.46
C LYS A 31 18.25 -3.33 -18.22
N THR A 32 18.07 -4.53 -17.68
CA THR A 32 17.31 -5.62 -18.32
C THR A 32 15.80 -5.43 -18.29
N VAL A 33 15.27 -4.50 -17.48
CA VAL A 33 13.84 -4.24 -17.39
C VAL A 33 13.38 -3.52 -18.67
N PRO A 34 12.45 -4.11 -19.47
CA PRO A 34 11.95 -3.49 -20.70
C PRO A 34 11.26 -2.15 -20.43
N GLU A 35 11.32 -1.24 -21.40
CA GLU A 35 10.73 0.10 -21.28
C GLU A 35 9.22 0.06 -21.00
N GLU A 36 8.50 -0.83 -21.68
CA GLU A 36 7.06 -1.05 -21.48
C GLU A 36 6.72 -1.40 -20.02
N VAL A 37 7.56 -2.21 -19.37
CA VAL A 37 7.39 -2.57 -17.96
C VAL A 37 7.66 -1.36 -17.07
N ARG A 38 8.70 -0.58 -17.35
CA ARG A 38 9.01 0.66 -16.62
C ARG A 38 7.86 1.66 -16.71
N LYS A 39 7.27 1.84 -17.89
CA LYS A 39 6.12 2.74 -18.10
C LYS A 39 4.93 2.32 -17.25
N LYS A 40 4.61 1.02 -17.23
CA LYS A 40 3.51 0.49 -16.39
C LYS A 40 3.75 0.75 -14.91
N VAL A 41 4.95 0.47 -14.41
CA VAL A 41 5.28 0.70 -12.98
C VAL A 41 5.27 2.19 -12.65
N ASN A 42 5.83 3.04 -13.51
CA ASN A 42 5.82 4.49 -13.29
C ASN A 42 4.40 5.07 -13.30
N SER A 43 3.53 4.61 -14.20
CA SER A 43 2.12 5.03 -14.23
C SER A 43 1.40 4.64 -12.93
N ALA A 44 1.60 3.42 -12.44
CA ALA A 44 1.02 3.02 -11.16
C ALA A 44 1.58 3.87 -9.99
N MET A 45 2.88 4.12 -9.97
CA MET A 45 3.51 5.00 -8.97
C MET A 45 2.92 6.41 -9.01
N GLU A 46 2.70 6.98 -10.20
CA GLU A 46 2.11 8.32 -10.34
C GLU A 46 0.68 8.38 -9.81
N GLU A 47 -0.14 7.35 -10.04
CA GLU A 47 -1.48 7.29 -9.46
C GLU A 47 -1.44 7.20 -7.94
N LEU A 48 -0.55 6.37 -7.38
CA LEU A 48 -0.33 6.31 -5.93
C LEU A 48 0.16 7.65 -5.37
N LYS A 49 1.05 8.37 -6.09
CA LYS A 49 1.49 9.72 -5.69
C LYS A 49 0.37 10.76 -5.68
N LYS A 50 -0.72 10.53 -6.41
CA LYS A 50 -1.89 11.42 -6.44
C LYS A 50 -2.91 11.07 -5.35
N GLY A 51 -2.65 10.06 -4.51
CA GLY A 51 -3.62 9.56 -3.53
C GLY A 51 -4.66 8.61 -4.11
N HIS A 52 -4.47 8.14 -5.35
CA HIS A 52 -5.34 7.11 -5.93
C HIS A 52 -4.89 5.72 -5.46
N ASP A 53 -4.96 5.49 -4.15
CA ASP A 53 -4.71 4.17 -3.58
C ASP A 53 -5.97 3.31 -3.72
N THR A 54 -5.94 2.37 -4.66
CA THR A 54 -7.01 1.39 -4.90
C THR A 54 -6.49 -0.03 -4.76
N ILE A 55 -5.32 -0.22 -4.14
CA ILE A 55 -4.62 -1.51 -4.08
C ILE A 55 -5.49 -2.58 -3.40
N PHE A 56 -6.24 -2.17 -2.38
CA PHE A 56 -7.15 -3.03 -1.61
C PHE A 56 -8.63 -2.62 -1.76
N ALA A 57 -9.00 -2.05 -2.90
CA ALA A 57 -10.40 -1.80 -3.25
C ALA A 57 -11.09 -3.10 -3.71
N GLY A 58 -12.38 -3.22 -3.43
CA GLY A 58 -13.17 -4.40 -3.78
C GLY A 58 -13.65 -4.42 -5.25
N PRO A 59 -14.07 -5.57 -5.78
CA PRO A 59 -14.26 -6.84 -5.05
C PRO A 59 -12.93 -7.55 -4.77
N LEU A 60 -12.67 -7.84 -3.50
CA LEU A 60 -11.47 -8.53 -3.05
C LEU A 60 -11.86 -9.79 -2.28
N TYR A 61 -11.20 -10.89 -2.60
CA TYR A 61 -11.47 -12.21 -2.01
C TYR A 61 -10.23 -12.72 -1.28
N ALA A 62 -10.45 -13.41 -0.18
CA ALA A 62 -9.46 -14.22 0.51
C ALA A 62 -9.11 -15.48 -0.30
N GLN A 63 -8.00 -16.13 0.09
CA GLN A 63 -7.48 -17.34 -0.52
C GLN A 63 -8.46 -18.52 -0.44
N ASP A 64 -9.29 -18.56 0.60
CA ASP A 64 -10.35 -19.55 0.80
C ASP A 64 -11.64 -19.25 0.00
N GLY A 65 -11.68 -18.12 -0.74
CA GLY A 65 -12.82 -17.68 -1.54
C GLY A 65 -13.81 -16.78 -0.81
N LYS A 66 -13.61 -16.48 0.48
CA LYS A 66 -14.45 -15.53 1.22
C LYS A 66 -14.27 -14.11 0.67
N GLU A 67 -15.36 -13.39 0.45
CA GLU A 67 -15.31 -11.97 0.12
C GLU A 67 -14.85 -11.16 1.35
N ILE A 68 -13.83 -10.32 1.16
CA ILE A 68 -13.26 -9.48 2.22
C ILE A 68 -13.50 -7.98 2.00
N VAL A 69 -13.58 -7.54 0.75
CA VAL A 69 -13.94 -6.15 0.42
C VAL A 69 -14.99 -6.20 -0.67
N PRO A 70 -16.24 -5.75 -0.40
CA PRO A 70 -17.28 -5.67 -1.41
C PRO A 70 -16.93 -4.72 -2.56
N ALA A 71 -17.50 -4.95 -3.74
CA ALA A 71 -17.34 -4.05 -4.88
C ALA A 71 -17.69 -2.59 -4.51
N GLY A 72 -16.82 -1.64 -4.88
CA GLY A 72 -17.00 -0.22 -4.59
C GLY A 72 -16.68 0.20 -3.15
N SER A 73 -16.22 -0.73 -2.31
CA SER A 73 -15.70 -0.44 -0.97
C SER A 73 -14.17 -0.56 -0.93
N GLN A 74 -13.56 -0.01 0.12
CA GLN A 74 -12.13 -0.08 0.36
C GLN A 74 -11.86 -0.20 1.86
N LEU A 75 -10.78 -0.91 2.21
CA LEU A 75 -10.31 -1.02 3.59
C LEU A 75 -9.73 0.32 4.06
N THR A 76 -9.94 0.64 5.33
CA THR A 76 -9.25 1.77 5.95
C THR A 76 -7.81 1.40 6.26
N ASP A 77 -6.96 2.41 6.46
CA ASP A 77 -5.59 2.22 6.98
C ASP A 77 -5.58 1.32 8.22
N SER A 78 -6.46 1.56 9.19
CA SER A 78 -6.55 0.73 10.41
C SER A 78 -6.85 -0.75 10.11
N ASP A 79 -7.71 -1.02 9.13
CA ASP A 79 -8.02 -2.39 8.71
C ASP A 79 -6.79 -3.04 8.05
N LEU A 80 -6.06 -2.28 7.23
CA LEU A 80 -4.84 -2.73 6.57
C LEU A 80 -3.71 -3.04 7.56
N LEU A 81 -3.55 -2.25 8.64
CA LEU A 81 -2.55 -2.55 9.69
C LEU A 81 -2.81 -3.84 10.45
N SER A 82 -4.08 -4.24 10.53
CA SER A 82 -4.52 -5.42 11.26
C SER A 82 -4.87 -6.59 10.34
N MET A 83 -4.61 -6.46 9.04
CA MET A 83 -5.00 -7.43 8.03
C MET A 83 -4.28 -8.77 8.21
N GLN A 84 -5.06 -9.82 8.50
CA GLN A 84 -4.61 -11.20 8.69
C GLN A 84 -5.26 -12.13 7.65
N VAL A 85 -5.22 -11.73 6.38
CA VAL A 85 -5.83 -12.47 5.29
C VAL A 85 -4.86 -12.56 4.12
N LEU A 86 -4.72 -13.77 3.55
CA LEU A 86 -4.09 -13.96 2.25
C LEU A 86 -5.16 -13.82 1.17
N VAL A 87 -4.91 -12.99 0.16
CA VAL A 87 -5.86 -12.77 -0.94
C VAL A 87 -5.85 -13.94 -1.93
N LYS A 88 -6.94 -14.08 -2.68
CA LYS A 88 -7.12 -15.12 -3.70
C LYS A 88 -5.92 -15.16 -4.67
N GLY A 89 -5.35 -16.34 -4.86
CA GLY A 89 -4.20 -16.58 -5.73
C GLY A 89 -2.85 -16.58 -5.02
N VAL A 90 -2.78 -16.12 -3.76
CA VAL A 90 -1.59 -16.31 -2.92
C VAL A 90 -1.48 -17.79 -2.54
N GLN A 91 -0.28 -18.35 -2.67
CA GLN A 91 0.05 -19.68 -2.17
C GLN A 91 0.91 -19.52 -0.92
N GLY A 92 0.36 -19.96 0.21
CA GLY A 92 0.99 -19.85 1.51
C GLY A 92 -0.02 -20.20 2.60
N GLN A 93 0.47 -20.22 3.83
CA GLN A 93 -0.34 -20.32 5.04
C GLN A 93 0.11 -19.20 5.98
N LEU A 94 -0.86 -18.55 6.62
CA LEU A 94 -0.55 -17.70 7.75
C LEU A 94 -0.13 -18.63 8.88
N ASN A 95 1.10 -18.46 9.35
CA ASN A 95 1.48 -19.01 10.62
C ASN A 95 0.91 -18.06 11.68
N HIS A 96 0.35 -18.64 12.75
CA HIS A 96 -0.35 -18.00 13.87
C HIS A 96 -1.87 -17.91 13.70
#